data_AF-A0A062WVT0-F1
#
_entry.id   AF-A0A062WVT0-F1
#
_cell.length_a   1.000
_cell.length_b   1.000
_cell.length_c   1.000
_cell.angle_alpha   90.00
_cell.angle_beta   90.00
_cell.angle_gamma   90.00
#
_symmetry.space_group_name_H-M   'P 1'
#
loop_
_entity.id
_entity.type
_entity.pdbx_description
1 polymer ?
#
loop_
_entity_poly.entity_id
_entity_poly.type
_entity_poly.pdbx_seq_one_letter_code
_entity_poly.pdbx_strand_id
1 'polypeptide(L)' 'MAAGWVPPCVQVGPAAWTPYQEALHVLLLAAPVGPTGVRLRGELVRLDPRSVVALADMVRDRRPVRV' A
#
# COMPACT_ATOMS: atom_id res chain seq x y z
N MET A 1 3.15 39.42 16.34
CA MET A 1 2.62 38.61 15.23
C MET A 1 3.71 37.65 14.78
N ALA A 2 3.73 36.42 15.29
CA ALA A 2 4.71 35.43 14.88
C ALA A 2 4.21 34.75 13.61
N ALA A 3 4.87 35.01 12.49
CA ALA A 3 4.65 34.26 11.26
C ALA A 3 5.14 32.82 11.52
N GLY A 4 4.21 31.90 11.71
CA GLY A 4 4.51 30.48 11.83
C GLY A 4 5.20 30.01 10.54
N TRP A 5 6.34 29.33 10.69
CA TRP A 5 7.03 28.73 9.56
C TRP A 5 6.07 27.74 8.85
N VAL A 6 5.84 27.94 7.55
CA VAL A 6 5.03 27.05 6.72
C VAL A 6 6.00 26.21 5.87
N PRO A 7 5.99 24.87 5.99
CA PRO A 7 6.81 24.04 5.14
C PRO A 7 6.41 24.25 3.68
N PRO A 8 7.38 24.41 2.76
CA PRO A 8 7.07 24.48 1.34
C PRO A 8 6.37 23.19 0.92
N CYS A 9 5.23 23.32 0.26
CA CYS A 9 4.53 22.22 -0.39
C CYS A 9 5.40 21.72 -1.54
N VAL A 10 6.42 20.91 -1.24
CA VAL A 10 7.22 20.24 -2.26
C VAL A 10 6.24 19.34 -3.01
N GLN A 11 5.87 19.75 -4.23
CA GLN A 11 5.23 18.86 -5.18
C GLN A 11 6.27 17.80 -5.51
N VAL A 12 6.22 16.70 -4.75
CA VAL A 12 6.89 15.46 -5.13
C VAL A 12 6.25 15.10 -6.48
N GLY A 13 6.97 15.31 -7.58
CA GLY A 13 6.59 14.80 -8.90
C GLY A 13 6.26 13.31 -8.76
N PRO A 14 5.45 12.70 -9.66
CA PRO A 14 4.86 11.39 -9.44
C PRO A 14 5.95 10.41 -9.02
N ALA A 15 6.04 10.15 -7.72
CA ALA A 15 7.03 9.24 -7.19
C ALA A 15 6.59 7.89 -7.73
N ALA A 16 7.36 7.31 -8.65
CA ALA A 16 7.14 5.95 -9.08
C ALA A 16 7.11 5.11 -7.80
N TRP A 17 5.96 4.51 -7.52
CA TRP A 17 5.79 3.74 -6.30
C TRP A 17 6.85 2.63 -6.28
N THR A 18 7.41 2.38 -5.10
CA THR A 18 8.30 1.24 -4.96
C THR A 18 7.50 -0.05 -5.16
N PRO A 19 8.13 -1.17 -5.56
CA PRO A 19 7.44 -2.46 -5.68
C PRO A 19 6.69 -2.85 -4.40
N TYR A 20 7.24 -2.50 -3.24
CA TYR A 20 6.58 -2.68 -1.94
C TYR A 20 5.32 -1.81 -1.79
N GLN A 21 5.37 -0.53 -2.18
CA GLN A 21 4.21 0.37 -2.13
C GLN A 21 3.08 -0.10 -3.06
N GLU A 22 3.42 -0.54 -4.27
CA GLU A 22 2.46 -1.14 -5.20
C GLU A 22 1.85 -2.44 -4.65
N ALA A 23 2.69 -3.33 -4.11
CA ALA A 23 2.24 -4.59 -3.52
C ALA A 23 1.30 -4.36 -2.33
N LEU A 24 1.68 -3.47 -1.41
CA LEU A 24 0.81 -3.07 -0.32
C LEU A 24 -0.51 -2.54 -0.84
N HIS A 25 -0.49 -1.63 -1.81
CA HIS A 25 -1.72 -1.07 -2.35
C HIS A 25 -2.67 -2.15 -2.90
N VAL A 26 -2.15 -3.10 -3.67
CA VAL A 26 -2.93 -4.24 -4.18
C VAL A 26 -3.57 -5.04 -3.05
N LEU A 27 -2.79 -5.39 -2.02
CA LEU A 27 -3.29 -6.17 -0.89
C LEU A 27 -4.31 -5.38 -0.05
N LEU A 28 -4.10 -4.07 0.12
CA LEU A 28 -5.00 -3.20 0.85
C LEU A 28 -6.35 -3.01 0.14
N LEU A 29 -6.35 -2.98 -1.20
CA LEU A 29 -7.57 -2.96 -2.01
C LEU A 29 -8.31 -4.30 -1.99
N ALA A 30 -7.59 -5.42 -1.89
CA ALA A 30 -8.18 -6.75 -1.82
C ALA A 30 -8.67 -7.12 -0.41
N ALA A 31 -8.20 -6.44 0.63
CA ALA A 31 -8.57 -6.73 2.01
C ALA A 31 -10.07 -6.52 2.26
N PRO A 32 -10.75 -7.44 2.99
CA PRO A 32 -12.16 -7.31 3.29
C PRO A 32 -12.43 -6.10 4.20
N VAL A 33 -13.62 -5.52 4.10
CA VAL A 33 -14.04 -4.45 5.02
C VAL A 33 -14.28 -5.03 6.42
N GLY A 34 -13.99 -4.26 7.46
CA GLY A 34 -14.28 -4.60 8.85
C GLY A 34 -13.06 -5.05 9.66
N PRO A 35 -13.27 -5.63 10.86
CA PRO A 35 -12.20 -5.89 11.83
C PRO A 35 -11.08 -6.79 11.29
N THR A 36 -11.43 -7.79 10.48
CA THR A 36 -10.47 -8.70 9.85
C THR A 36 -9.56 -7.94 8.89
N GLY A 37 -10.11 -7.03 8.08
CA GLY A 37 -9.32 -6.17 7.20
C GLY A 37 -8.35 -5.32 7.98
N VAL A 38 -8.81 -4.63 9.03
CA VAL A 38 -7.96 -3.77 9.87
C VAL A 38 -6.76 -4.54 10.46
N ARG A 39 -7.00 -5.75 10.98
CA ARG A 39 -5.92 -6.61 11.48
C ARG A 39 -4.93 -6.96 10.36
N LEU A 40 -5.44 -7.36 9.19
CA LEU A 40 -4.61 -7.71 8.05
C LEU A 40 -3.72 -6.54 7.60
N ARG A 41 -4.25 -5.31 7.58
CA ARG A 41 -3.46 -4.10 7.26
C ARG A 41 -2.32 -3.89 8.25
N GLY A 42 -2.59 -4.06 9.55
CA GLY A 42 -1.58 -3.92 10.60
C GLY A 42 -0.45 -4.94 10.46
N GLU A 43 -0.79 -6.19 10.14
CA GLU A 43 0.21 -7.25 9.93
C GLU A 43 1.03 -7.03 8.65
N LEU A 44 0.40 -6.64 7.54
CA LEU A 44 1.10 -6.41 6.26
C LEU A 44 2.21 -5.37 6.35
N VAL A 45 2.04 -4.32 7.15
CA VAL A 45 3.04 -3.25 7.34
C VAL A 45 4.24 -3.73 8.18
N ARG A 46 4.08 -4.80 8.95
CA ARG A 46 5.14 -5.38 9.80
C ARG A 46 5.92 -6.50 9.13
N LEU A 47 5.41 -7.03 8.02
CA LEU A 47 6.07 -8.09 7.26
C LEU A 47 7.28 -7.55 6.49
N ASP A 48 8.22 -8.46 6.21
CA ASP A 48 9.33 -8.17 5.31
C ASP A 48 8.81 -7.73 3.92
N PRO A 49 9.34 -6.64 3.33
CA PRO A 49 8.86 -6.11 2.07
C PRO A 49 8.83 -7.11 0.92
N ARG A 50 9.75 -8.09 0.88
CA ARG A 50 9.76 -9.12 -0.19
C ARG A 50 8.61 -10.09 -0.04
N SER A 51 8.26 -10.44 1.20
CA SER A 51 7.08 -11.28 1.50
C SER A 51 5.79 -10.59 1.06
N VAL A 52 5.68 -9.28 1.27
CA VAL A 52 4.52 -8.48 0.85
C VAL A 52 4.38 -8.44 -0.68
N VAL A 53 5.49 -8.29 -1.40
CA VAL A 53 5.49 -8.37 -2.88
C VAL A 53 5.02 -9.75 -3.36
N ALA A 54 5.58 -10.83 -2.81
CA ALA A 54 5.17 -12.19 -3.18
C ALA A 54 3.68 -12.44 -2.91
N LEU A 55 3.15 -11.97 -1.78
CA LEU A 55 1.72 -12.07 -1.46
C LEU A 55 0.85 -11.31 -2.46
N ALA A 56 1.27 -10.11 -2.89
CA ALA A 56 0.54 -9.33 -3.88
C ALA A 56 0.49 -10.05 -5.24
N ASP A 57 1.58 -10.67 -5.65
CA ASP A 57 1.62 -11.45 -6.90
C ASP A 57 0.70 -12.67 -6.84
N MET A 58 0.72 -13.42 -5.73
CA MET A 58 -0.23 -14.52 -5.52
C MET A 58 -1.70 -14.08 -5.58
N VAL A 59 -2.01 -12.87 -5.11
CA VAL A 59 -3.39 -12.32 -5.18
C VAL A 59 -3.74 -11.88 -6.60
N ARG A 60 -2.79 -11.30 -7.35
CA ARG A 60 -2.97 -10.94 -8.75
C ARG A 60 -3.24 -12.17 -9.62
N ASP A 61 -2.47 -13.24 -9.44
CA ASP A 61 -2.61 -14.49 -10.21
C ASP A 61 -3.93 -15.21 -9.94
N ARG A 62 -4.51 -15.01 -8.74
CA ARG A 62 -5.82 -15.56 -8.38
C ARG A 62 -6.99 -14.76 -8.95
N ARG A 63 -6.76 -13.57 -9.49
CA ARG A 63 -7.83 -12.77 -10.08
C ARG A 63 -8.21 -13.39 -11.43
N PRO A 64 -9.48 -13.78 -11.66
CA PRO A 64 -9.86 -14.31 -12.95
C PRO A 64 -9.54 -13.26 -14.02
N VAL A 65 -8.85 -13.70 -15.09
CA VAL A 65 -8.73 -12.90 -16.32
C VAL A 65 -10.17 -12.59 -16.72
N ARG A 66 -10.56 -11.30 -16.68
CA ARG A 66 -11.87 -10.90 -17.20
C ARG A 66 -11.85 -11.21 -18.70
N VAL A 67 -12.54 -12.29 -19.09
CA VAL A 67 -12.83 -12.66 -20.47
C VAL A 67 -13.96 -11.80 -20.99
#